data_AF-A0A9P8VLX1-F1
#
_entry.id   AF-A0A9P8VLX1-F1
#
_cell.length_a   1.000
_cell.length_b   1.000
_cell.length_c   1.000
_cell.angle_alpha   90.00
_cell.angle_beta   90.00
_cell.angle_gamma   90.00
#
_symmetry.space_group_name_H-M   'P 1'
#
loop_
_entity.id
_entity.type
_entity.pdbx_description
1 polymer ?
#
loop_
_entity_poly.entity_id
_entity_poly.type
_entity_poly.pdbx_seq_one_letter_code
_entity_poly.pdbx_strand_id
1 'polypeptide(L)'
;MPRHLSVKILFTMRGFYLGEGPIFASEDRLKPRRLLHIIIGVQLTDGRITAAKNAIAAAFCKLFELASELKELFIALRGHRSFFETLAPHWNEQIHDKVSVDDLIMLVNFWTMARRNHRGAASARFKMSDLVDEWIEVVDTMEGLEPLTTATVVVAGQPNTVAGVTAELESVAFGDRANTANELSEPWPPAHFQGSDKAYLIDNKVKHKLQGINAVFFGASGPPELPNKRTALVKIKLFVAYWALRNTKPDNLWSLFVVPVGPFWSATDRDQWNSLTGNCSKDLSTLNGLVRRTKIAFGGGKSTMIALLALWMGSVEQVEAAASASNIVDNPTKIWSQKCPRQGIAIALRKITVDGEQKMDWRRDGFVEMN
;
A
#
# COMPACT_ATOMS: atom_id res chain seq x y z
N MET A 1 11.31 -31.62 27.53
CA MET A 1 11.05 -30.85 26.29
C MET A 1 11.12 -29.37 26.63
N PRO A 2 11.97 -28.55 25.98
CA PRO A 2 12.16 -27.16 26.37
C PRO A 2 10.92 -26.33 26.01
N ARG A 3 10.50 -25.46 26.94
CA ARG A 3 9.36 -24.56 26.79
C ARG A 3 9.63 -23.61 25.62
N HIS A 4 8.74 -23.55 24.64
CA HIS A 4 8.79 -22.57 23.55
C HIS A 4 8.88 -21.15 24.12
N LEU A 5 10.08 -20.57 24.13
CA LEU A 5 10.26 -19.16 24.42
C LEU A 5 9.55 -18.38 23.30
N SER A 6 8.48 -17.66 23.64
CA SER A 6 7.76 -16.83 22.67
C SER A 6 8.75 -15.81 22.09
N VAL A 7 9.01 -15.90 20.79
CA VAL A 7 9.95 -15.03 20.03
C VAL A 7 9.70 -13.54 20.30
N LYS A 8 8.45 -13.18 20.59
CA LYS A 8 8.00 -11.85 21.04
C LYS A 8 8.80 -11.30 22.24
N ILE A 9 9.25 -12.15 23.15
CA ILE A 9 10.05 -11.78 24.33
C ILE A 9 11.37 -11.14 23.90
N LEU A 10 11.97 -11.56 22.78
CA LEU A 10 13.25 -11.04 22.29
C LEU A 10 13.14 -9.64 21.69
N PHE A 11 11.96 -9.30 21.17
CA PHE A 11 11.66 -7.95 20.69
C PHE A 11 11.14 -7.04 21.79
N THR A 12 10.77 -7.57 22.96
CA THR A 12 10.32 -6.75 24.09
C THR A 12 11.49 -5.95 24.64
N MET A 13 11.47 -4.65 24.35
CA MET A 13 12.43 -3.65 24.80
C MET A 13 11.74 -2.60 25.67
N ARG A 14 12.48 -2.04 26.64
CA ARG A 14 11.97 -0.97 27.51
C ARG A 14 11.68 0.27 26.66
N GLY A 15 10.60 0.98 26.96
CA GLY A 15 10.18 2.17 26.21
C GLY A 15 9.29 1.88 24.98
N PHE A 16 8.97 0.61 24.70
CA PHE A 16 8.14 0.21 23.57
C PHE A 16 6.96 -0.66 24.03
N TYR A 17 5.79 -0.44 23.43
CA TYR A 17 4.62 -1.30 23.63
C TYR A 17 4.34 -2.10 22.35
N LEU A 18 4.59 -3.41 22.41
CA LEU A 18 4.41 -4.31 21.27
C LEU A 18 2.96 -4.80 21.19
N GLY A 19 2.14 -4.10 20.40
CA GLY A 19 0.79 -4.55 20.03
C GLY A 19 0.80 -5.77 19.09
N GLU A 20 -0.39 -6.20 18.67
CA GLU A 20 -0.55 -7.14 17.56
C GLU A 20 -0.23 -6.44 16.23
N GLY A 21 1.06 -6.38 15.89
CA GLY A 21 1.55 -5.76 14.66
C GLY A 21 1.82 -6.79 13.55
N PRO A 22 2.13 -6.33 12.31
CA PRO A 22 2.35 -7.20 11.14
C PRO A 22 3.54 -8.17 11.28
N ILE A 23 4.39 -7.99 12.30
CA ILE A 23 5.50 -8.87 12.66
C ILE A 23 5.06 -10.01 13.60
N PHE A 24 4.04 -9.78 14.43
CA PHE A 24 3.56 -10.72 15.46
C PHE A 24 2.12 -11.21 15.22
N ALA A 25 1.57 -10.97 14.02
CA ALA A 25 0.27 -11.48 13.63
C ALA A 25 0.25 -13.02 13.76
N SER A 26 -0.83 -13.56 14.31
CA SER A 26 -0.98 -14.97 14.70
C SER A 26 -0.80 -15.96 13.54
N GLU A 27 -0.99 -15.48 12.30
CA GLU A 27 -0.96 -16.25 11.05
C GLU A 27 0.47 -16.55 10.54
N ASP A 28 1.50 -15.78 10.95
CA ASP A 28 2.88 -15.98 10.49
C ASP A 28 3.87 -16.11 11.67
N ARG A 29 3.83 -17.29 12.30
CA ARG A 29 4.71 -17.64 13.44
C ARG A 29 6.19 -17.74 13.07
N LEU A 30 6.53 -17.78 11.78
CA LEU A 30 7.89 -17.95 11.28
C LEU A 30 8.57 -16.63 10.92
N LYS A 31 7.81 -15.61 10.52
CA LYS A 31 8.34 -14.28 10.19
C LYS A 31 9.20 -13.62 11.26
N PRO A 32 8.82 -13.56 12.55
CA PRO A 32 9.70 -13.01 13.57
C PRO A 32 10.96 -13.87 13.79
N ARG A 33 10.92 -15.19 13.51
CA ARG A 33 12.12 -16.05 13.53
C ARG A 33 13.03 -15.78 12.33
N ARG A 34 12.47 -15.60 11.14
CA ARG A 34 13.20 -15.22 9.92
C ARG A 34 13.91 -13.89 10.09
N LEU A 35 13.20 -12.88 10.61
CA LEU A 35 13.77 -11.56 10.87
C LEU A 35 14.89 -11.63 11.92
N LEU A 36 14.74 -12.43 12.98
CA LEU A 36 15.84 -12.65 13.93
C LEU A 36 17.06 -13.31 13.30
N HIS A 37 16.86 -14.30 12.44
CA HIS A 37 17.95 -14.95 11.74
C HIS A 37 18.69 -13.95 10.83
N ILE A 38 17.97 -13.09 10.12
CA ILE A 38 18.54 -12.04 9.27
C ILE A 38 19.32 -11.02 10.09
N ILE A 39 18.81 -10.60 11.26
CA ILE A 39 19.41 -9.52 12.05
C ILE A 39 20.63 -10.00 12.86
N ILE A 40 20.54 -11.16 13.52
CA ILE A 40 21.58 -11.61 14.46
C ILE A 40 22.20 -12.99 14.12
N GLY A 41 21.70 -13.72 13.13
CA GLY A 41 22.28 -15.00 12.69
C GLY A 41 22.11 -16.21 13.63
N VAL A 42 21.57 -16.04 14.85
CA VAL A 42 21.65 -17.06 15.91
C VAL A 42 20.44 -18.02 15.94
N GLN A 43 20.70 -19.32 16.08
CA GLN A 43 19.73 -20.27 16.64
C GLN A 43 19.69 -20.12 18.17
N LEU A 44 18.55 -19.68 18.70
CA LEU A 44 18.38 -19.32 20.11
C LEU A 44 18.43 -20.57 21.01
N THR A 45 19.44 -20.63 21.88
CA THR A 45 19.48 -21.53 23.04
C THR A 45 19.20 -20.75 24.32
N ASP A 46 18.58 -21.38 25.33
CA ASP A 46 17.98 -20.72 26.51
C ASP A 46 18.96 -19.85 27.33
N GLY A 47 20.27 -20.06 27.24
CA GLY A 47 21.30 -19.24 27.90
C GLY A 47 21.70 -17.93 27.19
N ARG A 48 21.16 -17.65 25.98
CA ARG A 48 21.60 -16.54 25.12
C ARG A 48 20.58 -15.41 24.93
N ILE A 49 19.47 -15.44 25.67
CA ILE A 49 18.34 -14.50 25.49
C ILE A 49 18.76 -13.04 25.71
N THR A 50 19.49 -12.74 26.78
CA THR A 50 19.93 -11.37 27.09
C THR A 50 20.93 -10.85 26.06
N ALA A 51 21.88 -11.68 25.62
CA ALA A 51 22.82 -11.33 24.56
C ALA A 51 22.11 -11.09 23.22
N ALA A 52 21.13 -11.93 22.88
CA ALA A 52 20.30 -11.74 21.68
C ALA A 52 19.50 -10.44 21.75
N LYS A 53 18.85 -10.13 22.88
CA LYS A 53 18.15 -8.85 23.08
C LYS A 53 19.06 -7.64 22.87
N ASN A 54 20.27 -7.68 23.43
CA ASN A 54 21.23 -6.59 23.29
C ASN A 54 21.71 -6.44 21.85
N ALA A 55 21.96 -7.55 21.14
CA ALA A 55 22.36 -7.53 19.73
C ALA A 55 21.24 -6.97 18.83
N ILE A 56 19.99 -7.38 19.07
CA ILE A 56 18.83 -6.84 18.35
C ILE A 56 18.69 -5.34 18.62
N ALA A 57 18.80 -4.91 19.89
CA ALA A 57 18.73 -3.50 20.26
C ALA A 57 19.86 -2.68 19.60
N ALA A 58 21.08 -3.21 19.55
CA ALA A 58 22.21 -2.55 18.90
C ALA A 58 22.00 -2.41 17.38
N ALA A 59 21.52 -3.47 16.72
CA ALA A 59 21.23 -3.46 15.29
C ALA A 59 20.14 -2.43 14.93
N PHE A 60 19.10 -2.30 15.75
CA PHE A 60 18.07 -1.29 15.54
C PHE A 60 18.52 0.12 15.95
N CYS A 61 19.35 0.28 16.99
CA CYS A 61 19.97 1.59 17.25
C CYS A 61 20.76 2.05 16.02
N LYS A 62 21.54 1.16 15.41
CA LYS A 62 22.29 1.46 14.18
C LYS A 62 21.38 1.80 13.01
N LEU A 63 20.25 1.09 12.85
CA LEU A 63 19.26 1.43 11.84
C LEU A 63 18.74 2.87 11.99
N PHE A 64 18.33 3.25 13.20
CA PHE A 64 17.77 4.58 13.44
C PHE A 64 18.85 5.68 13.43
N GLU A 65 20.10 5.38 13.84
CA GLU A 65 21.24 6.28 13.63
C GLU A 65 21.44 6.58 12.13
N LEU A 66 21.50 5.55 11.29
CA LEU A 66 21.63 5.69 9.83
C LEU A 66 20.44 6.43 9.22
N ALA A 67 19.23 6.16 9.70
CA ALA A 67 18.03 6.85 9.24
C ALA A 67 18.05 8.34 9.60
N SER A 68 18.52 8.68 10.81
CA SER A 68 18.71 10.07 11.26
C SER A 68 19.83 10.80 10.49
N GLU A 69 20.92 10.12 10.15
CA GLU A 69 21.98 10.68 9.29
C GLU A 69 21.45 11.07 7.91
N LEU A 70 20.50 10.29 7.39
CA LEU A 70 19.84 10.52 6.10
C LEU A 70 18.50 11.26 6.23
N LYS A 71 18.23 11.94 7.35
CA LYS A 71 16.93 12.61 7.59
C LYS A 71 16.57 13.65 6.53
N GLU A 72 17.54 14.42 6.05
CA GLU A 72 17.31 15.42 5.01
C GLU A 72 16.89 14.77 3.69
N LEU A 73 17.48 13.61 3.37
CA LEU A 73 17.09 12.80 2.22
C LEU A 73 15.68 12.22 2.42
N PHE A 74 15.33 11.76 3.62
CA PHE A 74 13.99 11.27 3.94
C PHE A 74 12.93 12.37 3.76
N ILE A 75 13.21 13.59 4.24
CA ILE A 75 12.34 14.76 4.12
C ILE A 75 12.25 15.19 2.66
N ALA A 76 13.37 15.30 1.94
CA ALA A 76 13.40 15.65 0.52
C ALA A 76 12.62 14.66 -0.34
N LEU A 77 12.73 13.36 -0.04
CA LEU A 77 12.01 12.29 -0.70
C LEU A 77 10.59 12.07 -0.15
N ARG A 78 10.14 12.85 0.84
CA ARG A 78 8.81 12.75 1.46
C ARG A 78 8.44 11.30 1.87
N GLY A 79 9.40 10.59 2.46
CA GLY A 79 9.22 9.19 2.89
C GLY A 79 9.05 8.17 1.75
N HIS A 80 9.46 8.52 0.52
CA HIS A 80 9.40 7.62 -0.64
C HIS A 80 10.24 6.36 -0.44
N ARG A 81 9.85 5.26 -1.12
CA ARG A 81 10.54 3.96 -1.10
C ARG A 81 12.04 4.08 -1.38
N SER A 82 12.44 5.01 -2.24
CA SER A 82 13.84 5.24 -2.63
C SER A 82 14.74 5.62 -1.46
N PHE A 83 14.21 6.26 -0.41
CA PHE A 83 14.96 6.46 0.83
C PHE A 83 15.39 5.11 1.44
N PHE A 84 14.46 4.16 1.50
CA PHE A 84 14.73 2.83 2.05
C PHE A 84 15.60 1.98 1.12
N GLU A 85 15.58 2.24 -0.19
CA GLU A 85 16.51 1.65 -1.15
C GLU A 85 17.94 2.17 -0.94
N THR A 86 18.11 3.42 -0.51
CA THR A 86 19.42 3.97 -0.11
C THR A 86 19.84 3.51 1.29
N LEU A 87 18.91 3.37 2.23
CA LEU A 87 19.19 2.93 3.61
C LEU A 87 19.53 1.43 3.69
N ALA A 88 18.87 0.59 2.89
CA ALA A 88 18.99 -0.87 2.99
C ALA A 88 20.43 -1.38 2.77
N PRO A 89 21.21 -0.95 1.76
CA PRO A 89 22.60 -1.37 1.60
C PRO A 89 23.46 -1.07 2.83
N HIS A 90 23.37 0.15 3.37
CA HIS A 90 24.15 0.59 4.53
C HIS A 90 23.80 -0.21 5.78
N TRP A 91 22.51 -0.52 5.99
CA TRP A 91 22.10 -1.34 7.13
C TRP A 91 22.43 -2.83 6.92
N ASN A 92 22.37 -3.33 5.69
CA ASN A 92 22.73 -4.71 5.35
C ASN A 92 24.20 -5.04 5.68
N GLU A 93 25.10 -4.05 5.67
CA GLU A 93 26.49 -4.21 6.13
C GLU A 93 26.61 -4.41 7.65
N GLN A 94 25.58 -4.05 8.41
CA GLN A 94 25.56 -4.07 9.88
C GLN A 94 24.80 -5.28 10.46
N ILE A 95 24.17 -6.09 9.61
CA ILE A 95 23.37 -7.26 10.00
C ILE A 95 23.90 -8.54 9.34
N HIS A 96 23.39 -9.69 9.77
CA HIS A 96 23.92 -10.99 9.37
C HIS A 96 23.55 -11.39 7.92
N ASP A 97 22.37 -11.00 7.43
CA ASP A 97 21.90 -11.31 6.09
C ASP A 97 21.11 -10.14 5.48
N LYS A 98 20.88 -10.16 4.17
CA LYS A 98 20.21 -9.06 3.46
C LYS A 98 18.74 -8.97 3.84
N VAL A 99 18.32 -7.80 4.31
CA VAL A 99 16.91 -7.45 4.47
C VAL A 99 16.34 -6.94 3.14
N SER A 100 15.10 -7.33 2.83
CA SER A 100 14.37 -6.72 1.72
C SER A 100 13.92 -5.31 2.10
N VAL A 101 13.78 -4.41 1.10
CA VAL A 101 13.29 -3.04 1.33
C VAL A 101 11.90 -3.04 1.98
N ASP A 102 11.04 -3.97 1.59
CA ASP A 102 9.68 -4.09 2.16
C ASP A 102 9.72 -4.57 3.63
N ASP A 103 10.62 -5.49 3.98
CA ASP A 103 10.85 -5.89 5.37
C ASP A 103 11.48 -4.75 6.20
N LEU A 104 12.38 -3.95 5.62
CA LEU A 104 12.97 -2.78 6.25
C LEU A 104 11.93 -1.72 6.60
N ILE A 105 11.08 -1.35 5.63
CA ILE A 105 9.97 -0.42 5.84
C ILE A 105 9.05 -0.93 6.94
N MET A 106 8.75 -2.23 6.93
CA MET A 106 7.91 -2.85 7.96
C MET A 106 8.57 -2.77 9.34
N LEU A 107 9.87 -3.00 9.45
CA LEU A 107 10.61 -2.93 10.71
C LEU A 107 10.64 -1.51 11.27
N VAL A 108 10.95 -0.52 10.44
CA VAL A 108 10.95 0.89 10.85
C VAL A 108 9.57 1.29 11.34
N ASN A 109 8.52 1.05 10.55
CA ASN A 109 7.14 1.36 10.93
C ASN A 109 6.69 0.62 12.19
N PHE A 110 7.10 -0.64 12.35
CA PHE A 110 6.77 -1.43 13.53
C PHE A 110 7.31 -0.79 14.81
N TRP A 111 8.59 -0.38 14.82
CA TRP A 111 9.21 0.24 15.98
C TRP A 111 8.68 1.66 16.24
N THR A 112 8.43 2.45 15.19
CA THR A 112 7.77 3.75 15.29
C THR A 112 6.38 3.63 15.93
N MET A 113 5.55 2.69 15.47
CA MET A 113 4.23 2.46 16.07
C MET A 113 4.32 1.90 17.49
N ALA A 114 5.23 0.97 17.76
CA ALA A 114 5.43 0.42 19.10
C ALA A 114 5.86 1.50 20.10
N ARG A 115 6.60 2.52 19.64
CA ARG A 115 6.99 3.67 20.44
C ARG A 115 5.82 4.63 20.67
N ARG A 116 5.09 5.02 19.61
CA ARG A 116 3.89 5.88 19.71
C ARG A 116 2.81 5.29 20.63
N ASN A 117 2.70 3.97 20.69
CA ASN A 117 1.72 3.28 21.55
C ASN A 117 2.17 3.10 23.02
N HIS A 118 3.41 3.44 23.36
CA HIS A 118 3.92 3.29 24.73
C HIS A 118 3.40 4.38 25.66
N ARG A 119 2.52 4.01 26.61
CA ARG A 119 1.93 4.92 27.62
C ARG A 119 2.68 4.96 28.96
N GLY A 120 3.84 4.29 29.07
CA GLY A 120 4.65 4.31 30.29
C GLY A 120 5.36 5.65 30.51
N ALA A 121 5.82 5.91 31.74
CA ALA A 121 6.48 7.16 32.11
C ALA A 121 7.65 7.50 31.16
N ALA A 122 7.73 8.77 30.75
CA ALA A 122 8.76 9.32 29.85
C ALA A 122 10.20 9.22 30.39
N SER A 123 10.38 8.74 31.62
CA SER A 123 11.65 8.67 32.36
C SER A 123 12.52 7.45 32.04
N ALA A 124 12.03 6.50 31.24
CA ALA A 124 12.81 5.38 30.74
C ALA A 124 13.52 5.74 29.43
N ARG A 125 14.40 6.76 29.44
CA ARG A 125 15.23 7.13 28.28
C ARG A 125 16.30 6.07 28.05
N PHE A 126 16.10 5.26 27.02
CA PHE A 126 17.10 4.32 26.52
C PHE A 126 17.55 4.79 25.15
N LYS A 127 18.82 4.57 24.79
CA LYS A 127 19.40 5.03 23.52
C LYS A 127 18.49 4.74 22.31
N MET A 128 17.89 3.55 22.27
CA MET A 128 16.97 3.18 21.18
C MET A 128 15.64 3.95 21.21
N SER A 129 15.06 4.24 22.39
CA SER A 129 13.83 5.02 22.46
C SER A 129 14.06 6.46 22.03
N ASP A 130 15.21 7.05 22.39
CA ASP A 130 15.55 8.42 22.03
C ASP A 130 15.76 8.55 20.50
N LEU A 131 16.46 7.59 19.88
CA LEU A 131 16.63 7.55 18.43
C LEU A 131 15.31 7.37 17.67
N VAL A 132 14.39 6.56 18.20
CA VAL A 132 13.07 6.38 17.59
C VAL A 132 12.19 7.60 17.80
N ASP A 133 12.30 8.31 18.93
CA ASP A 133 11.60 9.57 19.17
C ASP A 133 12.09 10.65 18.20
N GLU A 134 13.40 10.80 18.01
CA GLU A 134 13.97 11.71 16.99
C GLU A 134 13.47 11.35 15.59
N TRP A 135 13.43 10.07 15.25
CA TRP A 135 12.88 9.61 13.98
C TRP A 135 11.37 9.93 13.84
N ILE A 136 10.59 9.80 14.91
CA ILE A 136 9.18 10.19 14.91
C ILE A 136 9.03 11.68 14.63
N GLU A 137 9.88 12.54 15.22
CA GLU A 137 9.86 13.98 14.94
C GLU A 137 10.16 14.27 13.46
N VAL A 138 11.10 13.54 12.85
CA VAL A 138 11.40 13.64 11.41
C VAL A 138 10.20 13.22 10.56
N VAL A 139 9.53 12.13 10.92
CA VAL A 139 8.32 11.65 10.23
C VAL A 139 7.18 12.67 10.36
N ASP A 140 6.93 13.18 11.57
CA ASP A 140 5.88 14.17 11.84
C ASP A 140 6.16 15.49 11.11
N THR A 141 7.42 15.92 11.04
CA THR A 141 7.86 17.09 10.27
C THR A 141 7.56 16.89 8.79
N MET A 142 7.91 15.73 8.24
CA MET A 142 7.64 15.39 6.83
C MET A 142 6.14 15.37 6.51
N GLU A 143 5.32 14.81 7.40
CA GLU A 143 3.86 14.76 7.28
C GLU A 143 3.21 16.16 7.40
N GLY A 144 3.83 17.06 8.17
CA GLY A 144 3.38 18.45 8.35
C GLY A 144 3.77 19.41 7.23
N LEU A 145 4.67 19.02 6.33
CA LEU A 145 5.07 19.85 5.21
C LEU A 145 3.98 19.92 4.13
N GLU A 146 3.65 21.13 3.66
CA GLU A 146 2.70 21.33 2.57
C GLU A 146 3.04 20.49 1.32
N PRO A 147 2.03 20.07 0.54
CA PRO A 147 2.26 19.40 -0.73
C PRO A 147 3.15 20.26 -1.63
N LEU A 148 4.29 19.71 -2.07
CA LEU A 148 5.28 20.40 -2.90
C LEU A 148 4.61 21.08 -4.11
N THR A 149 4.50 22.41 -4.09
CA THR A 149 3.97 23.22 -5.19
C THR A 149 5.05 23.56 -6.22
N THR A 150 6.33 23.53 -5.83
CA THR A 150 7.52 23.52 -6.69
C THR A 150 8.74 23.41 -5.78
N ALA A 151 9.75 22.61 -6.12
CA ALA A 151 11.01 22.59 -5.37
C ALA A 151 12.21 22.57 -6.31
N THR A 152 12.94 23.68 -6.34
CA THR A 152 14.37 23.73 -6.69
C THR A 152 15.16 23.34 -5.45
N VAL A 153 15.86 22.22 -5.51
CA VAL A 153 16.80 21.79 -4.47
C VAL A 153 18.16 22.42 -4.78
N VAL A 154 18.59 23.38 -3.95
CA VAL A 154 19.98 23.86 -3.94
C VAL A 154 20.70 23.16 -2.81
N VAL A 155 21.54 22.17 -3.13
CA VAL A 155 22.45 21.54 -2.16
C VAL A 155 23.80 22.24 -2.26
N ALA A 156 24.17 22.98 -1.23
CA ALA A 156 25.51 23.51 -1.06
C ALA A 156 26.38 22.48 -0.31
N GLY A 157 27.37 21.87 -0.98
CA GLY A 157 28.35 21.01 -0.30
C GLY A 157 29.28 20.18 -1.19
N GLN A 158 30.52 20.69 -1.38
CA GLN A 158 31.80 20.05 -1.76
C GLN A 158 31.97 19.26 -3.09
N PRO A 159 33.14 19.38 -3.77
CA PRO A 159 33.19 19.34 -5.24
C PRO A 159 33.41 17.97 -5.90
N ASN A 160 33.64 16.88 -5.15
CA ASN A 160 34.30 15.70 -5.74
C ASN A 160 33.49 14.39 -5.78
N THR A 161 32.22 14.39 -5.38
CA THR A 161 31.30 13.24 -5.55
C THR A 161 30.00 13.61 -6.27
N VAL A 162 29.89 14.86 -6.72
CA VAL A 162 28.64 15.43 -7.24
C VAL A 162 28.37 14.98 -8.68
N ALA A 163 29.38 14.75 -9.52
CA ALA A 163 29.15 14.44 -10.93
C ALA A 163 28.41 13.10 -11.20
N GLY A 164 28.54 12.12 -10.29
CA GLY A 164 27.80 10.84 -10.40
C GLY A 164 26.36 10.95 -9.90
N VAL A 165 26.14 11.72 -8.83
CA VAL A 165 24.83 11.83 -8.18
C VAL A 165 23.96 12.91 -8.83
N THR A 166 24.53 13.99 -9.39
CA THR A 166 23.76 14.95 -10.21
C THR A 166 23.41 14.39 -11.57
N ALA A 167 24.19 13.51 -12.18
CA ALA A 167 23.78 12.86 -13.42
C ALA A 167 22.63 11.87 -13.20
N GLU A 168 22.63 11.15 -12.07
CA GLU A 168 21.48 10.31 -11.68
C GLU A 168 20.28 11.16 -11.22
N LEU A 169 20.48 12.24 -10.46
CA LEU A 169 19.39 13.16 -10.10
C LEU A 169 18.90 14.04 -11.26
N GLU A 170 19.67 14.31 -12.31
CA GLU A 170 19.19 14.98 -13.53
C GLU A 170 18.54 13.98 -14.50
N SER A 171 18.89 12.69 -14.41
CA SER A 171 18.13 11.62 -15.08
C SER A 171 16.85 11.20 -14.34
N VAL A 172 16.77 11.43 -13.03
CA VAL A 172 15.62 11.10 -12.16
C VAL A 172 14.75 12.33 -11.86
N ALA A 173 15.33 13.54 -11.89
CA ALA A 173 14.63 14.82 -11.91
C ALA A 173 14.84 15.45 -13.29
N PHE A 174 13.81 15.32 -14.13
CA PHE A 174 13.71 15.88 -15.49
C PHE A 174 14.41 15.09 -16.60
N GLY A 175 13.88 13.90 -16.86
CA GLY A 175 13.56 13.54 -18.25
C GLY A 175 12.49 14.50 -18.79
N ASP A 176 12.93 15.66 -19.26
CA ASP A 176 12.39 16.51 -20.33
C ASP A 176 10.86 16.45 -20.56
N ARG A 177 10.08 17.50 -20.31
CA ARG A 177 10.20 18.75 -21.06
C ARG A 177 9.64 19.96 -20.32
N ALA A 178 10.51 20.94 -20.15
CA ALA A 178 10.18 22.34 -20.42
C ALA A 178 9.66 22.44 -21.87
N ASN A 179 8.33 22.33 -22.06
CA ASN A 179 7.62 22.88 -23.22
C ASN A 179 6.08 22.82 -23.10
N THR A 180 5.52 22.90 -21.89
CA THR A 180 4.08 23.20 -21.68
C THR A 180 3.85 23.83 -20.29
N ALA A 181 4.55 24.93 -19.99
CA ALA A 181 4.42 25.66 -18.73
C ALA A 181 3.04 26.36 -18.52
N ASN A 182 1.99 25.98 -19.25
CA ASN A 182 0.67 26.63 -19.17
C ASN A 182 -0.53 25.71 -18.87
N GLU A 183 -0.36 24.39 -18.67
CA GLU A 183 -1.53 23.48 -18.51
C GLU A 183 -1.51 22.55 -17.26
N LEU A 184 -0.49 22.59 -16.40
CA LEU A 184 -0.29 21.61 -15.30
C LEU A 184 -0.66 22.10 -13.88
N SER A 185 -1.54 23.09 -13.74
CA SER A 185 -2.02 23.57 -12.43
C SER A 185 -3.30 22.86 -11.93
N GLU A 186 -3.66 21.68 -12.44
CA GLU A 186 -4.85 20.99 -11.94
C GLU A 186 -4.50 20.16 -10.68
N PRO A 187 -5.18 20.35 -9.54
CA PRO A 187 -4.93 19.59 -8.31
C PRO A 187 -5.15 18.09 -8.55
N TRP A 188 -4.20 17.26 -8.10
CA TRP A 188 -4.24 15.80 -8.26
C TRP A 188 -4.62 15.09 -6.94
N PRO A 189 -5.58 14.14 -6.95
CA PRO A 189 -6.31 13.65 -8.11
C PRO A 189 -7.32 14.69 -8.64
N PRO A 190 -7.65 14.68 -9.94
CA PRO A 190 -8.46 15.72 -10.58
C PRO A 190 -9.76 16.02 -9.83
N ALA A 191 -10.15 17.30 -9.80
CA ALA A 191 -11.22 17.79 -8.93
C ALA A 191 -12.57 17.09 -9.17
N HIS A 192 -12.82 16.68 -10.41
CA HIS A 192 -14.07 16.03 -10.84
C HIS A 192 -14.21 14.57 -10.37
N PHE A 193 -13.15 13.95 -9.83
CA PHE A 193 -13.28 12.67 -9.13
C PHE A 193 -13.94 12.86 -7.76
N GLN A 194 -14.81 11.92 -7.40
CA GLN A 194 -15.50 11.93 -6.10
C GLN A 194 -14.56 11.52 -4.97
N GLY A 195 -14.94 11.83 -3.73
CA GLY A 195 -14.12 11.55 -2.54
C GLY A 195 -13.68 10.08 -2.42
N SER A 196 -14.56 9.12 -2.71
CA SER A 196 -14.21 7.69 -2.70
C SER A 196 -13.19 7.30 -3.76
N ASP A 197 -13.26 7.94 -4.93
CA ASP A 197 -12.37 7.67 -6.05
C ASP A 197 -11.00 8.34 -5.79
N LYS A 198 -11.02 9.55 -5.23
CA LYS A 198 -9.83 10.24 -4.75
C LYS A 198 -9.11 9.44 -3.67
N ALA A 199 -9.83 8.91 -2.69
CA ALA A 199 -9.27 8.03 -1.65
C ALA A 199 -8.57 6.80 -2.24
N TYR A 200 -9.09 6.28 -3.35
CA TYR A 200 -8.47 5.16 -4.06
C TYR A 200 -7.24 5.57 -4.88
N LEU A 201 -7.28 6.73 -5.53
CA LEU A 201 -6.17 7.26 -6.32
C LEU A 201 -4.98 7.64 -5.43
N ILE A 202 -5.22 8.13 -4.22
CA ILE A 202 -4.16 8.45 -3.25
C ILE A 202 -3.59 7.23 -2.52
N ASP A 203 -4.15 6.03 -2.73
CA ASP A 203 -3.60 4.79 -2.18
C ASP A 203 -2.13 4.65 -2.59
N ASN A 204 -1.24 4.37 -1.63
CA ASN A 204 0.20 4.31 -1.88
C ASN A 204 0.58 3.33 -3.00
N LYS A 205 -0.18 2.25 -3.23
CA LYS A 205 0.06 1.30 -4.33
C LYS A 205 -0.26 1.87 -5.72
N VAL A 206 -1.06 2.93 -5.79
CA VAL A 206 -1.59 3.56 -7.02
C VAL A 206 -0.94 4.92 -7.28
N LYS A 207 -0.88 5.77 -6.25
CA LYS A 207 -0.42 7.16 -6.34
C LYS A 207 0.94 7.29 -6.99
N HIS A 208 1.95 6.59 -6.47
CA HIS A 208 3.32 6.69 -6.99
C HIS A 208 3.46 6.31 -8.47
N LYS A 209 2.52 5.53 -9.03
CA LYS A 209 2.57 5.10 -10.43
C LYS A 209 1.73 5.95 -11.38
N LEU A 210 0.70 6.63 -10.86
CA LEU A 210 -0.28 7.34 -11.68
C LEU A 210 -0.34 8.84 -11.40
N GLN A 211 0.48 9.36 -10.48
CA GLN A 211 0.55 10.78 -10.19
C GLN A 211 0.90 11.57 -11.46
N GLY A 212 0.17 12.66 -11.69
CA GLY A 212 0.34 13.51 -12.87
C GLY A 212 -0.32 12.98 -14.14
N ILE A 213 -0.77 11.72 -14.18
CA ILE A 213 -1.52 11.18 -15.31
C ILE A 213 -2.92 11.80 -15.34
N ASN A 214 -3.30 12.32 -16.50
CA ASN A 214 -4.62 12.90 -16.76
C ASN A 214 -5.00 12.65 -18.24
N ALA A 215 -6.13 13.21 -18.70
CA ALA A 215 -6.59 13.01 -20.07
C ALA A 215 -5.61 13.46 -21.16
N VAL A 216 -4.68 14.36 -20.84
CA VAL A 216 -3.70 14.95 -21.75
C VAL A 216 -2.33 14.28 -21.59
N PHE A 217 -1.87 14.09 -20.36
CA PHE A 217 -0.55 13.58 -20.02
C PHE A 217 -0.55 12.07 -19.73
N PHE A 218 0.37 11.34 -20.37
CA PHE A 218 0.42 9.87 -20.34
C PHE A 218 1.39 9.29 -19.30
N GLY A 219 2.22 10.14 -18.67
CA GLY A 219 3.33 9.69 -17.83
C GLY A 219 4.50 9.14 -18.65
N ALA A 220 5.70 9.15 -18.05
CA ALA A 220 6.92 8.63 -18.68
C ALA A 220 6.90 7.10 -18.88
N SER A 221 6.18 6.39 -18.01
CA SER A 221 6.13 4.92 -17.99
C SER A 221 5.14 4.30 -18.98
N GLY A 222 4.39 5.13 -19.73
CA GLY A 222 3.34 4.67 -20.63
C GLY A 222 2.15 3.98 -19.94
N PRO A 223 1.19 3.46 -20.72
CA PRO A 223 0.03 2.75 -20.17
C PRO A 223 0.43 1.46 -19.46
N PRO A 224 -0.22 1.09 -18.33
CA PRO A 224 -0.04 -0.21 -17.71
C PRO A 224 -0.37 -1.36 -18.67
N GLU A 225 0.35 -2.47 -18.55
CA GLU A 225 0.08 -3.70 -19.31
C GLU A 225 -1.38 -4.15 -19.17
N LEU A 226 -1.95 -4.64 -20.28
CA LEU A 226 -3.31 -5.18 -20.29
C LEU A 226 -3.41 -6.40 -19.36
N PRO A 227 -4.34 -6.40 -18.38
CA PRO A 227 -4.51 -7.53 -17.48
C PRO A 227 -4.95 -8.80 -18.20
N ASN A 228 -4.37 -9.93 -17.78
CA ASN A 228 -4.80 -11.28 -18.14
C ASN A 228 -5.44 -12.01 -16.94
N LYS A 229 -5.94 -13.23 -17.17
CA LYS A 229 -6.66 -14.06 -16.18
C LYS A 229 -5.89 -14.37 -14.88
N ARG A 230 -4.56 -14.16 -14.84
CA ARG A 230 -3.70 -14.40 -13.67
C ARG A 230 -3.06 -13.12 -13.11
N THR A 231 -3.29 -11.97 -13.74
CA THR A 231 -2.65 -10.70 -13.37
C THR A 231 -2.98 -10.30 -11.94
N ALA A 232 -2.00 -10.01 -11.09
CA ALA A 232 -2.25 -9.64 -9.68
C ALA A 232 -3.26 -8.49 -9.53
N LEU A 233 -4.09 -8.51 -8.49
CA LEU A 233 -5.16 -7.51 -8.29
C LEU A 233 -4.64 -6.08 -8.22
N VAL A 234 -3.46 -5.86 -7.62
CA VAL A 234 -2.80 -4.54 -7.61
C VAL A 234 -2.52 -4.02 -9.02
N LYS A 235 -2.16 -4.89 -9.98
CA LYS A 235 -1.94 -4.51 -11.38
C LYS A 235 -3.26 -4.20 -12.10
N ILE A 236 -4.33 -4.94 -11.79
CA ILE A 236 -5.68 -4.63 -12.30
C ILE A 236 -6.16 -3.28 -11.77
N LYS A 237 -5.97 -3.03 -10.48
CA LYS A 237 -6.23 -1.76 -9.80
C LYS A 237 -5.54 -0.59 -10.49
N LEU A 238 -4.25 -0.74 -10.80
CA LEU A 238 -3.48 0.26 -11.55
C LEU A 238 -4.03 0.49 -12.96
N PHE A 239 -4.35 -0.58 -13.68
CA PHE A 239 -4.92 -0.49 -15.02
C PHE A 239 -6.25 0.27 -15.05
N VAL A 240 -7.18 -0.08 -14.15
CA VAL A 240 -8.50 0.60 -14.07
C VAL A 240 -8.35 2.07 -13.68
N ALA A 241 -7.50 2.37 -12.69
CA ALA A 241 -7.24 3.73 -12.25
C ALA A 241 -6.61 4.59 -13.36
N TYR A 242 -5.65 4.03 -14.12
CA TYR A 242 -5.06 4.69 -15.29
C TYR A 242 -6.12 5.02 -16.33
N TRP A 243 -6.96 4.04 -16.69
CA TRP A 243 -8.04 4.25 -17.66
C TRP A 243 -9.06 5.27 -17.18
N ALA A 244 -9.38 5.30 -15.88
CA ALA A 244 -10.30 6.28 -15.32
C ALA A 244 -9.73 7.69 -15.43
N LEU A 245 -8.47 7.90 -15.04
CA LEU A 245 -7.76 9.19 -15.13
C LEU A 245 -7.65 9.72 -16.56
N ARG A 246 -7.45 8.81 -17.53
CA ARG A 246 -7.29 9.16 -18.95
C ARG A 246 -8.59 9.55 -19.64
N ASN A 247 -9.69 8.91 -19.26
CA ASN A 247 -10.90 8.97 -20.06
C ASN A 247 -12.11 9.56 -19.34
N THR A 248 -12.06 9.70 -18.02
CA THR A 248 -13.13 10.39 -17.28
C THR A 248 -12.88 11.89 -17.37
N LYS A 249 -13.83 12.62 -17.94
CA LYS A 249 -13.83 14.08 -17.98
C LYS A 249 -15.08 14.64 -17.27
N PRO A 250 -15.05 15.90 -16.80
CA PRO A 250 -16.19 16.52 -16.13
C PRO A 250 -17.45 16.57 -17.01
N ASP A 251 -17.26 16.84 -18.30
CA ASP A 251 -18.28 17.01 -19.34
C ASP A 251 -18.81 15.69 -19.93
N ASN A 252 -18.08 14.58 -19.78
CA ASN A 252 -18.54 13.30 -20.30
C ASN A 252 -19.89 12.89 -19.70
N LEU A 253 -20.82 12.42 -20.53
CA LEU A 253 -22.07 11.81 -20.06
C LEU A 253 -21.85 10.46 -19.39
N TRP A 254 -20.63 9.92 -19.44
CA TRP A 254 -20.27 8.65 -18.87
C TRP A 254 -19.10 8.80 -17.88
N SER A 255 -18.97 7.84 -16.97
CA SER A 255 -17.87 7.78 -16.00
C SER A 255 -17.34 6.34 -15.88
N LEU A 256 -16.03 6.21 -15.68
CA LEU A 256 -15.43 4.93 -15.32
C LEU A 256 -15.34 4.81 -13.80
N PHE A 257 -15.63 3.62 -13.28
CA PHE A 257 -15.39 3.30 -11.88
C PHE A 257 -13.90 3.03 -11.68
N VAL A 258 -13.28 3.77 -10.76
CA VAL A 258 -11.81 3.80 -10.58
C VAL A 258 -11.27 2.50 -9.93
N VAL A 259 -12.16 1.68 -9.38
CA VAL A 259 -11.84 0.48 -8.63
C VAL A 259 -12.41 -0.75 -9.34
N PRO A 260 -11.65 -1.84 -9.55
CA PRO A 260 -12.21 -3.11 -9.99
C PRO A 260 -13.24 -3.63 -8.97
N VAL A 261 -14.34 -4.19 -9.47
CA VAL A 261 -15.46 -4.70 -8.67
C VAL A 261 -15.30 -6.20 -8.52
N GLY A 262 -15.28 -6.69 -7.28
CA GLY A 262 -15.33 -8.13 -7.00
C GLY A 262 -16.76 -8.66 -7.04
N PRO A 263 -16.94 -10.00 -7.09
CA PRO A 263 -18.22 -10.68 -6.94
C PRO A 263 -18.73 -10.65 -5.49
N PHE A 264 -18.56 -9.52 -4.80
CA PHE A 264 -18.99 -9.35 -3.42
C PHE A 264 -20.23 -8.50 -3.39
N TRP A 265 -21.29 -8.97 -2.74
CA TRP A 265 -22.48 -8.14 -2.56
C TRP A 265 -22.18 -6.98 -1.61
N SER A 266 -21.57 -7.27 -0.46
CA SER A 266 -21.36 -6.32 0.64
C SER A 266 -19.91 -6.27 1.10
N ALA A 267 -19.59 -5.28 1.95
CA ALA A 267 -18.27 -5.22 2.60
C ALA A 267 -18.06 -6.41 3.52
N THR A 268 -19.09 -6.86 4.23
CA THR A 268 -19.05 -8.05 5.10
C THR A 268 -18.70 -9.31 4.32
N ASP A 269 -19.34 -9.50 3.16
CA ASP A 269 -19.05 -10.60 2.24
C ASP A 269 -17.59 -10.56 1.77
N ARG A 270 -17.12 -9.41 1.27
CA ARG A 270 -15.70 -9.20 0.92
C ARG A 270 -14.73 -9.51 2.06
N ASP A 271 -15.11 -9.21 3.28
CA ASP A 271 -14.26 -9.36 4.46
C ASP A 271 -14.09 -10.82 4.88
N GLN A 272 -15.06 -11.70 4.59
CA GLN A 272 -14.92 -13.15 4.75
C GLN A 272 -13.77 -13.70 3.89
N TRP A 273 -13.52 -13.09 2.74
CA TRP A 273 -12.44 -13.46 1.83
C TRP A 273 -11.09 -12.84 2.21
N ASN A 274 -11.02 -11.97 3.22
CA ASN A 274 -9.82 -11.17 3.46
C ASN A 274 -8.58 -12.03 3.81
N SER A 275 -8.72 -13.01 4.71
CA SER A 275 -7.62 -13.93 5.07
C SER A 275 -7.23 -14.85 3.90
N LEU A 276 -8.23 -15.46 3.26
CA LEU A 276 -8.07 -16.40 2.13
C LEU A 276 -7.33 -15.79 0.93
N THR A 277 -7.42 -14.48 0.81
CA THR A 277 -6.87 -13.72 -0.30
C THR A 277 -5.53 -13.05 0.01
N GLY A 278 -5.04 -13.17 1.24
CA GLY A 278 -3.88 -12.42 1.72
C GLY A 278 -4.13 -10.91 1.68
N ASN A 279 -5.32 -10.49 2.15
CA ASN A 279 -5.84 -9.13 2.15
C ASN A 279 -6.14 -8.52 0.76
N CYS A 280 -5.96 -9.28 -0.32
CA CYS A 280 -6.14 -8.73 -1.66
C CYS A 280 -7.63 -8.51 -2.01
N SER A 281 -8.59 -9.11 -1.28
CA SER A 281 -10.02 -8.81 -1.47
C SER A 281 -10.34 -7.33 -1.22
N LYS A 282 -9.58 -6.65 -0.35
CA LYS A 282 -9.74 -5.21 -0.04
C LYS A 282 -9.29 -4.29 -1.18
N ASP A 283 -8.50 -4.80 -2.13
CA ASP A 283 -8.13 -4.04 -3.34
C ASP A 283 -9.31 -3.93 -4.34
N LEU A 284 -10.41 -4.67 -4.09
CA LEU A 284 -11.64 -4.67 -4.86
C LEU A 284 -12.77 -3.91 -4.15
N SER A 285 -13.65 -3.33 -4.95
CA SER A 285 -14.95 -2.82 -4.50
C SER A 285 -16.02 -3.91 -4.52
N THR A 286 -17.19 -3.58 -3.99
CA THR A 286 -18.36 -4.46 -3.94
C THR A 286 -19.42 -4.03 -4.95
N LEU A 287 -20.34 -4.93 -5.29
CA LEU A 287 -21.49 -4.65 -6.16
C LEU A 287 -22.37 -3.54 -5.56
N ASN A 288 -22.64 -3.56 -4.26
CA ASN A 288 -23.35 -2.47 -3.59
C ASN A 288 -22.58 -1.14 -3.65
N GLY A 289 -21.24 -1.20 -3.57
CA GLY A 289 -20.37 -0.04 -3.77
C GLY A 289 -20.55 0.58 -5.15
N LEU A 290 -20.55 -0.27 -6.20
CA LEU A 290 -20.82 0.13 -7.58
C LEU A 290 -22.22 0.74 -7.75
N VAL A 291 -23.26 0.09 -7.25
CA VAL A 291 -24.65 0.58 -7.36
C VAL A 291 -24.81 1.93 -6.66
N ARG A 292 -24.29 2.07 -5.44
CA ARG A 292 -24.31 3.34 -4.70
C ARG A 292 -23.58 4.44 -5.47
N ARG A 293 -22.39 4.14 -6.01
CA ARG A 293 -21.62 5.10 -6.80
C ARG A 293 -22.35 5.51 -8.07
N THR A 294 -22.98 4.55 -8.74
CA THR A 294 -23.75 4.77 -9.96
C THR A 294 -24.93 5.70 -9.71
N LYS A 295 -25.66 5.51 -8.60
CA LYS A 295 -26.75 6.41 -8.19
C LYS A 295 -26.26 7.85 -8.01
N ILE A 296 -25.13 8.04 -7.33
CA ILE A 296 -24.53 9.37 -7.14
C ILE A 296 -24.13 9.98 -8.49
N ALA A 297 -23.49 9.20 -9.37
CA ALA A 297 -23.10 9.66 -10.70
C ALA A 297 -24.31 10.08 -11.54
N PHE A 298 -25.40 9.31 -11.50
CA PHE A 298 -26.66 9.61 -12.20
C PHE A 298 -27.41 10.82 -11.63
N GLY A 299 -27.29 11.07 -10.33
CA GLY A 299 -27.75 12.30 -9.68
C GLY A 299 -26.91 13.52 -10.09
N GLY A 300 -25.60 13.32 -10.32
CA GLY A 300 -24.67 14.34 -10.80
C GLY A 300 -24.66 14.54 -12.33
N GLY A 301 -25.71 14.10 -13.04
CA GLY A 301 -25.88 14.35 -14.48
C GLY A 301 -25.22 13.35 -15.43
N LYS A 302 -24.53 12.31 -14.93
CA LYS A 302 -24.03 11.23 -15.79
C LYS A 302 -25.19 10.32 -16.24
N SER A 303 -25.12 9.81 -17.46
CA SER A 303 -26.10 8.86 -18.02
C SER A 303 -25.57 7.42 -18.05
N THR A 304 -24.26 7.23 -18.00
CA THR A 304 -23.63 5.89 -18.07
C THR A 304 -22.51 5.74 -17.05
N MET A 305 -22.47 4.60 -16.38
CA MET A 305 -21.38 4.20 -15.49
C MET A 305 -20.77 2.89 -15.98
N ILE A 306 -19.46 2.87 -16.21
CA ILE A 306 -18.74 1.68 -16.66
C ILE A 306 -17.84 1.19 -15.53
N ALA A 307 -17.82 -0.11 -15.28
CA ALA A 307 -16.95 -0.71 -14.28
C ALA A 307 -16.34 -2.01 -14.78
N LEU A 308 -15.12 -2.31 -14.33
CA LEU A 308 -14.49 -3.60 -14.56
C LEU A 308 -14.86 -4.54 -13.41
N LEU A 309 -15.62 -5.59 -13.71
CA LEU A 309 -15.84 -6.72 -12.81
C LEU A 309 -14.67 -7.70 -12.93
N ALA A 310 -13.98 -7.92 -11.83
CA ALA A 310 -12.93 -8.92 -11.68
C ALA A 310 -13.53 -10.21 -11.11
N LEU A 311 -14.33 -10.90 -11.92
CA LEU A 311 -14.99 -12.14 -11.52
C LEU A 311 -13.95 -13.27 -11.38
N TRP A 312 -13.96 -14.02 -10.29
CA TRP A 312 -13.30 -15.34 -10.24
C TRP A 312 -14.35 -16.43 -10.15
N MET A 313 -14.02 -17.59 -10.71
CA MET A 313 -14.87 -18.77 -10.71
C MET A 313 -14.30 -19.80 -9.72
N GLY A 314 -14.33 -19.47 -8.43
CA GLY A 314 -13.89 -20.37 -7.37
C GLY A 314 -14.66 -20.14 -6.08
N SER A 315 -15.00 -21.21 -5.37
CA SER A 315 -15.67 -21.14 -4.06
C SER A 315 -14.66 -21.00 -2.92
N VAL A 316 -15.13 -20.57 -1.74
CA VAL A 316 -14.30 -20.49 -0.53
C VAL A 316 -13.67 -21.85 -0.24
N GLU A 317 -14.47 -22.91 -0.34
CA GLU A 317 -14.08 -24.29 -0.05
C GLU A 317 -12.99 -24.78 -1.01
N GLN A 318 -13.03 -24.35 -2.28
CA GLN A 318 -11.98 -24.69 -3.25
C GLN A 318 -10.65 -24.00 -2.95
N VAL A 319 -10.70 -22.76 -2.46
CA VAL A 319 -9.49 -22.02 -2.06
C VAL A 319 -8.92 -22.60 -0.76
N GLU A 320 -9.77 -22.93 0.20
CA GLU A 320 -9.38 -23.57 1.46
C GLU A 320 -8.83 -24.99 1.26
N ALA A 321 -9.47 -25.79 0.42
CA ALA A 321 -8.98 -27.11 0.04
C ALA A 321 -7.64 -27.02 -0.70
N ALA A 322 -7.47 -26.04 -1.59
CA ALA A 322 -6.20 -25.81 -2.26
C ALA A 322 -5.10 -25.38 -1.28
N ALA A 323 -5.41 -24.49 -0.34
CA ALA A 323 -4.49 -24.05 0.70
C ALA A 323 -4.07 -25.20 1.64
N SER A 324 -5.01 -26.09 1.96
CA SER A 324 -4.77 -27.25 2.82
C SER A 324 -4.00 -28.38 2.11
N ALA A 325 -4.19 -28.54 0.80
CA ALA A 325 -3.53 -29.58 0.00
C ALA A 325 -2.10 -29.20 -0.41
N SER A 326 -1.79 -27.91 -0.55
CA SER A 326 -0.42 -27.44 -0.70
C SER A 326 0.31 -27.58 0.64
N ASN A 327 1.09 -28.65 0.82
CA ASN A 327 2.08 -28.83 1.90
C ASN A 327 3.22 -27.78 1.85
N ILE A 328 2.95 -26.58 1.34
CA ILE A 328 3.90 -25.52 1.05
C ILE A 328 3.39 -24.26 1.75
N VAL A 329 4.32 -23.60 2.44
CA VAL A 329 4.24 -22.24 2.99
C VAL A 329 4.05 -21.22 1.86
N ASP A 330 3.00 -21.35 1.05
CA ASP A 330 2.72 -20.45 -0.07
C ASP A 330 1.83 -19.30 0.41
N ASN A 331 2.21 -18.08 0.02
CA ASN A 331 1.47 -16.85 0.31
C ASN A 331 0.01 -16.98 -0.21
N PRO A 332 -1.03 -16.74 0.61
CA PRO A 332 -2.44 -16.82 0.21
C PRO A 332 -2.76 -16.04 -1.08
N THR A 333 -2.10 -14.91 -1.32
CA THR A 333 -2.22 -14.14 -2.57
C THR A 333 -1.74 -14.91 -3.80
N LYS A 334 -0.68 -15.71 -3.66
CA LYS A 334 -0.12 -16.54 -4.73
C LYS A 334 -1.03 -17.72 -5.03
N ILE A 335 -1.55 -18.39 -3.99
CA ILE A 335 -2.53 -19.48 -4.13
C ILE A 335 -3.77 -18.95 -4.84
N TRP A 336 -4.32 -17.83 -4.36
CA TRP A 336 -5.51 -17.22 -4.95
C TRP A 336 -5.30 -16.83 -6.42
N SER A 337 -4.22 -16.12 -6.74
CA SER A 337 -3.95 -15.68 -8.11
C SER A 337 -3.65 -16.82 -9.09
N GLN A 338 -3.12 -17.95 -8.61
CA GLN A 338 -2.80 -19.12 -9.44
C GLN A 338 -3.97 -20.09 -9.61
N LYS A 339 -4.80 -20.27 -8.58
CA LYS A 339 -5.87 -21.27 -8.53
C LYS A 339 -7.25 -20.70 -8.87
N CYS A 340 -7.46 -19.39 -8.72
CA CYS A 340 -8.69 -18.72 -9.11
C CYS A 340 -8.45 -17.82 -10.33
N PRO A 341 -8.48 -18.39 -11.55
CA PRO A 341 -8.41 -17.57 -12.76
C PRO A 341 -9.57 -16.58 -12.77
N ARG A 342 -9.27 -15.36 -13.21
CA ARG A 342 -10.25 -14.28 -13.27
C ARG A 342 -10.72 -14.05 -14.70
N GLN A 343 -12.01 -13.77 -14.82
CA GLN A 343 -12.62 -13.24 -16.03
C GLN A 343 -12.83 -11.73 -15.83
N GLY A 344 -12.29 -10.94 -16.75
CA GLY A 344 -12.57 -9.51 -16.81
C GLY A 344 -13.88 -9.30 -17.57
N ILE A 345 -14.90 -8.80 -16.88
CA ILE A 345 -16.19 -8.45 -17.48
C ILE A 345 -16.36 -6.94 -17.36
N ALA A 346 -16.63 -6.25 -18.45
CA ALA A 346 -17.03 -4.84 -18.39
C ALA A 346 -18.55 -4.76 -18.15
N ILE A 347 -18.96 -4.05 -17.10
CA ILE A 347 -20.36 -3.75 -16.83
C ILE A 347 -20.61 -2.29 -17.19
N ALA A 348 -21.61 -2.04 -18.02
CA ALA A 348 -22.10 -0.70 -18.33
C ALA A 348 -23.54 -0.54 -17.79
N LEU A 349 -23.71 0.34 -16.82
CA LEU A 349 -25.01 0.70 -16.26
C LEU A 349 -25.47 2.00 -16.93
N ARG A 350 -26.66 2.00 -17.51
CA ARG A 350 -27.25 3.16 -18.19
C ARG A 350 -28.48 3.64 -17.45
N LYS A 351 -28.58 4.97 -17.27
CA LYS A 351 -29.80 5.64 -16.79
C LYS A 351 -30.84 5.62 -17.91
N ILE A 352 -32.00 5.05 -17.64
CA ILE A 352 -33.18 5.11 -18.50
C ILE A 352 -34.16 6.04 -17.83
N THR A 353 -34.62 7.06 -18.56
CA THR A 353 -35.76 7.87 -18.13
C THR A 353 -37.00 7.20 -18.71
N VAL A 354 -37.92 6.79 -17.84
CA VAL A 354 -39.25 6.36 -18.26
C VAL A 354 -40.14 7.59 -18.18
N ASP A 355 -40.59 8.07 -19.33
CA ASP A 355 -41.53 9.20 -19.39
C ASP A 355 -42.88 8.75 -18.84
N GLY A 356 -43.29 9.34 -17.71
CA GLY A 356 -44.57 9.09 -17.05
C GLY A 356 -44.43 8.40 -15.68
N GLU A 357 -44.75 9.15 -14.63
CA GLU A 357 -44.77 8.79 -13.20
C GLU A 357 -43.42 8.69 -12.46
N GLN A 358 -43.07 9.79 -11.79
CA GLN A 358 -42.30 9.72 -10.55
C GLN A 358 -43.14 9.05 -9.46
N LYS A 359 -43.02 7.73 -9.31
CA LYS A 359 -43.24 7.04 -8.03
C LYS A 359 -41.96 6.34 -7.63
N MET A 360 -41.19 7.00 -6.77
CA MET A 360 -40.29 6.30 -5.86
C MET A 360 -41.16 5.62 -4.79
N ASP A 361 -41.71 4.45 -5.09
CA ASP A 361 -42.33 3.60 -4.07
C ASP A 361 -41.30 2.58 -3.59
N TRP A 362 -40.69 2.87 -2.44
CA TRP A 362 -39.68 2.03 -1.80
C TRP A 362 -40.35 1.04 -0.85
N ARG A 363 -41.10 0.08 -1.39
CA ARG A 363 -41.53 -1.09 -0.61
C ARG A 363 -41.35 -2.36 -1.41
N ARG A 364 -40.52 -3.25 -0.81
CA ARG A 364 -40.48 -4.71 -0.95
C ARG A 364 -41.30 -5.29 -2.11
N ASP A 365 -40.60 -5.72 -3.15
CA ASP A 365 -40.86 -6.95 -3.90
C ASP A 365 -39.47 -7.42 -4.33
N GLY A 366 -38.89 -8.44 -3.70
CA GLY A 366 -39.29 -9.82 -3.89
C GLY A 366 -38.17 -10.46 -4.69
N PHE A 367 -37.21 -11.09 -4.01
CA PHE A 367 -36.33 -12.06 -4.63
C PHE A 367 -37.24 -13.14 -5.23
N VAL A 368 -37.33 -13.19 -6.55
CA VAL A 368 -37.86 -14.36 -7.26
C VAL A 368 -36.65 -15.20 -7.62
N GLU A 369 -36.45 -16.26 -6.84
CA GLU A 369 -35.63 -17.40 -7.26
C GLU A 369 -36.22 -17.93 -8.58
N MET A 370 -35.38 -18.05 -9.60
CA MET A 370 -35.67 -18.92 -10.75
C MET A 370 -34.81 -20.17 -10.58
N ASN A 371 -35.49 -21.31 -10.51
CA ASN A 371 -34.95 -22.67 -10.42
C ASN A 371 -33.88 -22.98 -11.47
#